data_AF-A0A1X0A3R5-F1
#
_entry.id   AF-A0A1X0A3R5-F1
#
_cell.length_a   1.000
_cell.length_b   1.000
_cell.length_c   1.000
_cell.angle_alpha   90.00
_cell.angle_beta   90.00
_cell.angle_gamma   90.00
#
_symmetry.space_group_name_H-M   'P 1'
#
loop_
_entity.id
_entity.type
_entity.pdbx_description
1 polymer ?
#
loop_
_entity_poly.entity_id
_entity_poly.type
_entity_poly.pdbx_seq_one_letter_code
_entity_poly.pdbx_strand_id
1 'polypeptide(L)'
;MSGKLIVSVSSIGVNTLAEVDAFCGEMDARSVPVSLLVSPRLRGEYRLDRDAQTVDWLAERRAGGDALVLHGYDEAATKRRRGEFATLHAHEANLRLMAADRILEHLGLRTRLFAAPGWLVSPGVVKALPGNGFRMLADFHGITDLVRNSTVRARVLGIGEGFLAEPWWCRMVVMSAERIARREGVVRIAVAAHHLRKPGPRQAMLDAVDLALMHGCAPTVYRWRRDKAILDAA
;
A
#
# COMPACT_ATOMS: atom_id res chain seq x y z
N MET A 1 8.85 -19.01 -13.20
CA MET A 1 7.50 -18.39 -13.04
C MET A 1 7.78 -16.91 -13.10
N SER A 2 7.17 -16.13 -14.00
CA SER A 2 7.47 -14.70 -14.08
C SER A 2 7.37 -14.02 -12.71
N GLY A 3 8.34 -13.17 -12.36
CA GLY A 3 8.29 -12.37 -11.14
C GLY A 3 7.00 -11.54 -11.07
N LYS A 4 6.73 -10.93 -9.92
CA LYS A 4 5.53 -10.09 -9.72
C LYS A 4 5.95 -8.66 -9.40
N LEU A 5 5.22 -7.68 -9.91
CA LEU A 5 5.39 -6.27 -9.57
C LEU A 5 4.13 -5.76 -8.88
N ILE A 6 4.27 -5.22 -7.67
CA ILE A 6 3.22 -4.50 -6.95
C ILE A 6 3.70 -3.07 -6.69
N VAL A 7 2.93 -2.11 -7.18
CA VAL A 7 3.16 -0.67 -6.97
C VAL A 7 2.12 -0.15 -5.97
N SER A 8 2.54 0.63 -4.99
CA SER A 8 1.64 1.16 -3.96
C SER A 8 1.86 2.64 -3.70
N VAL A 9 0.76 3.36 -3.44
CA VAL A 9 0.80 4.78 -3.09
C VAL A 9 0.00 5.00 -1.81
N SER A 10 0.56 5.75 -0.85
CA SER A 10 -0.05 6.09 0.44
C SER A 10 -0.15 7.59 0.66
N SER A 11 -0.70 8.01 1.81
CA SER A 11 -0.96 9.42 2.14
C SER A 11 -1.77 10.18 1.07
N ILE A 12 -2.80 9.51 0.54
CA ILE A 12 -3.69 10.05 -0.50
C ILE A 12 -4.77 10.92 0.13
N GLY A 13 -4.88 12.17 -0.33
CA GLY A 13 -5.97 13.08 0.01
C GLY A 13 -5.99 14.28 -0.93
N VAL A 14 -6.95 15.19 -0.76
CA VAL A 14 -7.17 16.34 -1.66
C VAL A 14 -5.88 17.12 -1.99
N ASN A 15 -4.97 17.26 -1.01
CA ASN A 15 -3.72 18.03 -1.17
C ASN A 15 -2.61 17.30 -1.95
N THR A 16 -2.77 16.00 -2.20
CA THR A 16 -1.82 15.16 -2.93
C THR A 16 -2.45 14.49 -4.15
N LEU A 17 -3.77 14.63 -4.33
CA LEU A 17 -4.54 13.91 -5.34
C LEU A 17 -4.01 14.15 -6.75
N ALA A 18 -3.65 15.39 -7.10
CA ALA A 18 -3.12 15.73 -8.42
C ALA A 18 -1.80 14.99 -8.74
N GLU A 19 -0.89 14.87 -7.77
CA GLU A 19 0.36 14.13 -8.00
C GLU A 19 0.16 12.62 -8.02
N VAL A 20 -0.81 12.10 -7.27
CA VAL A 20 -1.17 10.69 -7.31
C VAL A 20 -1.82 10.34 -8.64
N ASP A 21 -2.74 11.17 -9.12
CA ASP A 21 -3.43 10.97 -10.40
C ASP A 21 -2.45 11.00 -11.57
N ALA A 22 -1.54 11.98 -11.61
CA ALA A 22 -0.49 12.03 -12.62
C ALA A 22 0.42 10.80 -12.58
N PHE A 23 0.79 10.32 -11.39
CA PHE A 23 1.56 9.08 -11.25
C PHE A 23 0.77 7.84 -11.70
N CYS A 24 -0.53 7.78 -11.41
CA CYS A 24 -1.39 6.70 -11.87
C CYS A 24 -1.51 6.70 -13.40
N GLY A 25 -1.59 7.86 -14.05
CA GLY A 25 -1.55 7.96 -15.52
C GLY A 25 -0.26 7.38 -16.13
N GLU A 26 0.90 7.59 -15.48
CA GLU A 26 2.16 6.96 -15.89
C GLU A 26 2.13 5.43 -15.72
N MET A 27 1.43 4.92 -14.71
CA MET A 27 1.26 3.48 -14.49
C MET A 27 0.27 2.87 -15.50
N ASP A 28 -0.81 3.58 -15.81
CA ASP A 28 -1.81 3.17 -16.81
C ASP A 28 -1.15 3.06 -18.20
N ALA A 29 -0.30 4.01 -18.58
CA ALA A 29 0.49 3.96 -19.81
C ALA A 29 1.41 2.73 -19.90
N ARG A 30 1.78 2.15 -18.75
CA ARG A 30 2.58 0.93 -18.62
C ARG A 30 1.73 -0.33 -18.37
N SER A 31 0.40 -0.20 -18.35
CA SER A 31 -0.53 -1.27 -17.96
C SER A 31 -0.23 -1.87 -16.57
N VAL A 32 0.18 -1.02 -15.63
CA VAL A 32 0.49 -1.39 -14.25
C VAL A 32 -0.63 -0.92 -13.33
N PRO A 33 -1.47 -1.80 -12.78
CA PRO A 33 -2.47 -1.39 -11.80
C PRO A 33 -1.81 -1.06 -10.45
N VAL A 34 -2.43 -0.14 -9.71
CA VAL A 34 -1.87 0.43 -8.47
C VAL A 34 -2.64 -0.08 -7.24
N SER A 35 -1.92 -0.34 -6.14
CA SER A 35 -2.53 -0.57 -4.84
C SER A 35 -2.54 0.73 -4.03
N LEU A 36 -3.71 1.35 -3.92
CA LEU A 36 -3.94 2.61 -3.22
C LEU A 36 -4.14 2.31 -1.72
N LEU A 37 -3.19 2.79 -0.91
CA LEU A 37 -3.15 2.61 0.53
C LEU A 37 -3.96 3.75 1.17
N VAL A 38 -5.18 3.43 1.59
CA VAL A 38 -6.19 4.41 2.02
C VAL A 38 -6.24 4.49 3.54
N SER A 39 -6.03 5.69 4.07
CA SER A 39 -6.15 6.01 5.49
C SER A 39 -7.37 6.92 5.71
N PRO A 40 -8.36 6.54 6.54
CA PRO A 40 -9.52 7.39 6.82
C PRO A 40 -9.15 8.76 7.42
N ARG A 41 -8.06 8.81 8.19
CA ARG A 41 -7.47 10.04 8.71
C ARG A 41 -5.99 10.10 8.39
N LEU A 42 -5.56 11.29 7.98
CA LEU A 42 -4.16 11.64 7.74
C LEU A 42 -3.73 12.68 8.78
N ARG A 43 -2.45 13.08 8.74
CA ARG A 43 -1.93 14.15 9.60
C ARG A 43 -2.74 15.44 9.49
N GLY A 44 -2.88 16.13 10.62
CA GLY A 44 -3.66 17.36 10.74
C GLY A 44 -5.15 17.06 10.89
N GLU A 45 -6.01 17.98 10.43
CA GLU A 45 -7.47 17.87 10.52
C GLU A 45 -8.09 17.13 9.32
N TYR A 46 -7.27 16.44 8.51
CA TYR A 46 -7.75 15.75 7.31
C TYR A 46 -8.63 14.56 7.66
N ARG A 47 -9.77 14.44 6.96
CA ARG A 47 -10.66 13.29 7.06
C ARG A 47 -11.21 12.94 5.69
N LEU A 48 -11.11 11.66 5.32
CA LEU A 48 -11.58 11.17 4.03
C LEU A 48 -13.10 11.31 3.87
N ASP A 49 -13.86 11.21 4.97
CA ASP A 49 -15.33 11.39 4.97
C ASP A 49 -15.78 12.83 4.70
N ARG A 50 -14.85 13.78 4.60
CA ARG A 50 -15.09 15.18 4.23
C ARG A 50 -14.43 15.56 2.90
N ASP A 51 -13.87 14.59 2.19
CA ASP A 51 -13.15 14.76 0.93
C ASP A 51 -13.81 13.94 -0.18
N ALA A 52 -14.98 14.42 -0.63
CA ALA A 52 -15.77 13.74 -1.65
C ALA A 52 -14.97 13.54 -2.95
N GLN A 53 -14.14 14.51 -3.33
CA GLN A 53 -13.30 14.43 -4.54
C GLN A 53 -12.34 13.24 -4.49
N THR A 54 -11.62 13.04 -3.37
CA THR A 54 -10.74 11.88 -3.23
C THR A 54 -11.53 10.58 -3.15
N VAL A 55 -12.71 10.57 -2.51
CA VAL A 55 -13.57 9.37 -2.42
C VAL A 55 -14.04 8.92 -3.80
N ASP A 56 -14.56 9.84 -4.61
CA ASP A 56 -15.02 9.56 -5.96
C ASP A 56 -13.87 9.05 -6.84
N TRP A 57 -12.71 9.71 -6.78
CA TRP A 57 -11.51 9.29 -7.48
C TRP A 57 -11.07 7.87 -7.06
N LEU A 58 -11.06 7.54 -5.76
CA LEU A 58 -10.73 6.20 -5.28
C LEU A 58 -11.72 5.13 -5.78
N ALA A 59 -13.01 5.47 -5.86
CA ALA A 59 -14.04 4.59 -6.39
C ALA A 59 -13.84 4.32 -7.89
N GLU A 60 -13.54 5.36 -8.67
CA GLU A 60 -13.23 5.26 -10.10
C GLU A 60 -11.99 4.42 -10.35
N ARG A 61 -10.88 4.68 -9.63
CA ARG A 61 -9.65 3.88 -9.73
C ARG A 61 -9.90 2.40 -9.42
N ARG A 62 -10.69 2.11 -8.37
CA ARG A 62 -11.08 0.74 -8.03
C ARG A 62 -11.89 0.07 -9.14
N ALA A 63 -12.83 0.79 -9.75
CA ALA A 63 -13.60 0.28 -10.89
C ALA A 63 -12.70 -0.01 -12.10
N GLY A 64 -11.62 0.77 -12.28
CA GLY A 64 -10.58 0.57 -13.29
C GLY A 64 -9.61 -0.61 -13.01
N GLY A 65 -9.68 -1.24 -11.84
CA GLY A 65 -8.89 -2.43 -11.50
C GLY A 65 -7.82 -2.23 -10.43
N ASP A 66 -7.63 -1.00 -9.95
CA ASP A 66 -6.75 -0.71 -8.81
C ASP A 66 -7.29 -1.35 -7.52
N ALA A 67 -6.40 -1.65 -6.59
CA ALA A 67 -6.79 -2.17 -5.28
C ALA A 67 -6.87 -1.04 -4.25
N LEU A 68 -7.94 -1.04 -3.47
CA LEU A 68 -8.01 -0.27 -2.23
C LEU A 68 -7.56 -1.15 -1.07
N VAL A 69 -6.59 -0.67 -0.30
CA VAL A 69 -6.02 -1.38 0.86
C VAL A 69 -6.08 -0.45 2.05
N LEU A 70 -6.66 -0.91 3.17
CA LEU A 70 -6.72 -0.09 4.36
C LEU A 70 -5.31 0.10 4.92
N HIS A 71 -4.91 1.35 5.16
CA HIS A 71 -3.58 1.71 5.64
C HIS A 71 -3.63 2.43 6.99
N GLY A 72 -4.24 1.76 7.97
CA GLY A 72 -4.40 2.28 9.32
C GLY A 72 -5.66 3.09 9.52
N TYR A 73 -5.73 3.83 10.63
CA TYR A 73 -6.90 4.62 10.99
C TYR A 73 -6.55 6.09 11.15
N ASP A 74 -5.46 6.40 11.86
CA ASP A 74 -5.03 7.74 12.18
C ASP A 74 -3.49 7.87 12.10
N GLU A 75 -3.01 8.33 10.94
CA GLU A 75 -1.59 8.69 10.76
C GLU A 75 -1.18 9.88 11.65
N ALA A 76 -2.11 10.76 12.06
CA ALA A 76 -1.83 11.92 12.92
C ALA A 76 -1.52 11.52 14.37
N ALA A 77 -2.13 10.44 14.86
CA ALA A 77 -1.92 9.92 16.21
C ALA A 77 -0.55 9.21 16.39
N THR A 78 0.27 9.09 15.33
CA THR A 78 1.57 8.43 15.41
C THR A 78 2.65 9.35 15.97
N LYS A 79 3.16 9.04 17.17
CA LYS A 79 4.41 9.63 17.67
C LYS A 79 5.54 9.26 16.70
N ARG A 80 6.28 10.28 16.25
CA ARG A 80 7.32 10.38 15.18
C ARG A 80 8.32 9.23 14.94
N ARG A 81 8.28 8.07 15.61
CA ARG A 81 9.23 6.96 15.44
C ARG A 81 8.63 5.57 15.27
N ARG A 82 7.32 5.35 15.50
CA ARG A 82 6.69 4.03 15.32
C ARG A 82 5.29 4.20 14.73
N GLY A 83 4.97 3.41 13.69
CA GLY A 83 3.65 3.42 13.06
C GLY A 83 2.54 3.09 14.05
N GLU A 84 1.32 3.54 13.73
CA GLU A 84 0.15 3.52 14.64
C GLU A 84 -0.06 2.16 15.28
N PHE A 85 0.12 1.10 14.50
CA PHE A 85 -0.16 -0.28 14.87
C PHE A 85 1.08 -1.04 15.36
N ALA A 86 2.26 -0.42 15.42
CA ALA A 86 3.50 -1.10 15.78
C ALA A 86 3.56 -1.51 17.26
N THR A 87 2.81 -0.85 18.15
CA THR A 87 2.84 -1.09 19.60
C THR A 87 1.48 -1.30 20.24
N LEU A 88 0.38 -1.30 19.47
CA LEU A 88 -0.96 -1.40 20.04
C LEU A 88 -1.24 -2.79 20.61
N HIS A 89 -1.93 -2.81 21.76
CA HIS A 89 -2.55 -4.02 22.26
C HIS A 89 -3.76 -4.39 21.40
N ALA A 90 -4.14 -5.68 21.39
CA ALA A 90 -5.18 -6.20 20.52
C ALA A 90 -6.54 -5.50 20.68
N HIS A 91 -6.91 -5.10 21.90
CA HIS A 91 -8.18 -4.41 22.15
C HIS A 91 -8.24 -3.03 21.50
N GLU A 92 -7.17 -2.23 21.64
CA GLU A 92 -7.09 -0.90 21.02
C GLU A 92 -7.00 -1.01 19.50
N ALA A 93 -6.20 -1.96 18.99
CA ALA A 93 -6.13 -2.26 17.57
C ALA A 93 -7.52 -2.60 17.00
N ASN A 94 -8.30 -3.41 17.73
CA ASN A 94 -9.65 -3.79 17.33
C ASN A 94 -10.56 -2.56 17.17
N LEU A 95 -10.58 -1.64 18.14
CA LEU A 95 -11.41 -0.43 18.08
C LEU A 95 -11.05 0.44 16.87
N ARG A 96 -9.76 0.62 16.59
CA ARG A 96 -9.30 1.44 15.46
C ARG A 96 -9.59 0.78 14.11
N LEU A 97 -9.41 -0.54 14.00
CA LEU A 97 -9.76 -1.31 12.80
C LEU A 97 -11.27 -1.28 12.54
N MET A 98 -12.10 -1.44 13.58
CA MET A 98 -13.56 -1.33 13.46
C MET A 98 -13.98 0.07 12.99
N ALA A 99 -13.40 1.12 13.57
CA ALA A 99 -13.71 2.48 13.18
C ALA A 99 -13.31 2.76 11.73
N ALA A 100 -12.11 2.30 11.32
CA ALA A 100 -11.64 2.44 9.96
C ALA A 100 -12.52 1.69 8.94
N ASP A 101 -12.85 0.42 9.21
CA ASP A 101 -13.72 -0.39 8.35
C ASP A 101 -15.10 0.24 8.18
N ARG A 102 -15.69 0.77 9.27
CA ARG A 102 -16.99 1.46 9.20
C ARG A 102 -16.96 2.74 8.37
N ILE A 103 -15.89 3.54 8.46
CA ILE A 103 -15.77 4.74 7.63
C ILE A 103 -15.68 4.34 6.16
N LEU A 104 -14.79 3.39 5.81
CA LEU A 104 -14.67 2.95 4.42
C LEU A 104 -15.94 2.26 3.92
N GLU A 105 -16.65 1.52 4.77
CA GLU A 105 -17.96 0.94 4.43
C GLU A 105 -19.00 2.01 4.11
N HIS A 106 -19.11 3.05 4.95
CA HIS A 106 -20.03 4.16 4.71
C HIS A 106 -19.73 4.90 3.39
N LEU A 107 -18.46 5.00 3.01
CA LEU A 107 -18.02 5.62 1.76
C LEU A 107 -18.08 4.68 0.55
N GLY A 108 -18.52 3.42 0.70
CA GLY A 108 -18.53 2.44 -0.38
C GLY A 108 -17.14 1.91 -0.78
N LEU A 109 -16.09 2.25 -0.02
CA LEU A 109 -14.70 1.89 -0.27
C LEU A 109 -14.23 0.66 0.52
N ARG A 110 -15.15 -0.11 1.12
CA ARG A 110 -14.82 -1.25 1.99
C ARG A 110 -13.85 -2.22 1.33
N THR A 111 -12.83 -2.64 2.08
CA THR A 111 -11.79 -3.59 1.64
C THR A 111 -11.49 -4.61 2.74
N ARG A 112 -11.02 -5.79 2.35
CA ARG A 112 -10.55 -6.84 3.28
C ARG A 112 -9.03 -6.98 3.28
N LEU A 113 -8.35 -6.02 2.68
CA LEU A 113 -6.91 -5.93 2.56
C LEU A 113 -6.40 -4.88 3.54
N PHE A 114 -5.34 -5.21 4.27
CA PHE A 114 -4.70 -4.30 5.21
C PHE A 114 -3.20 -4.17 4.89
N ALA A 115 -2.70 -2.95 4.84
CA ALA A 115 -1.27 -2.66 4.79
C ALA A 115 -0.88 -1.95 6.08
N ALA A 116 0.17 -2.44 6.74
CA ALA A 116 0.65 -1.90 8.00
C ALA A 116 1.17 -0.45 7.84
N PRO A 117 0.63 0.55 8.56
CA PRO A 117 1.19 1.90 8.56
C PRO A 117 2.64 1.91 9.02
N GLY A 118 3.53 2.53 8.24
CA GLY A 118 4.97 2.45 8.47
C GLY A 118 5.53 1.03 8.37
N TRP A 119 4.79 0.12 7.73
CA TRP A 119 5.15 -1.26 7.41
C TRP A 119 5.39 -2.18 8.61
N LEU A 120 4.90 -1.79 9.79
CA LEU A 120 5.06 -2.52 11.04
C LEU A 120 3.72 -2.70 11.77
N VAL A 121 3.47 -3.90 12.26
CA VAL A 121 2.31 -4.25 13.09
C VAL A 121 2.74 -5.04 14.32
N SER A 122 2.05 -4.85 15.44
CA SER A 122 2.23 -5.68 16.63
C SER A 122 1.55 -7.05 16.46
N PRO A 123 1.95 -8.08 17.23
CA PRO A 123 1.24 -9.36 17.25
C PRO A 123 -0.24 -9.23 17.62
N GLY A 124 -0.59 -8.24 18.45
CA GLY A 124 -1.98 -7.95 18.81
C GLY A 124 -2.82 -7.49 17.63
N VAL A 125 -2.23 -6.72 16.71
CA VAL A 125 -2.88 -6.26 15.48
C VAL A 125 -3.08 -7.42 14.52
N VAL A 126 -2.04 -8.23 14.32
CA VAL A 126 -2.13 -9.45 13.49
C VAL A 126 -3.28 -10.35 13.97
N LYS A 127 -3.43 -10.52 15.29
CA LYS A 127 -4.53 -11.28 15.90
C LYS A 127 -5.90 -10.62 15.73
N ALA A 128 -5.97 -9.29 15.73
CA ALA A 128 -7.23 -8.56 15.62
C ALA A 128 -7.77 -8.48 14.17
N LEU A 129 -6.90 -8.52 13.17
CA LEU A 129 -7.28 -8.36 11.75
C LEU A 129 -8.35 -9.36 11.28
N PRO A 130 -8.23 -10.69 11.49
CA PRO A 130 -9.24 -11.66 11.05
C PRO A 130 -10.63 -11.42 11.66
N GLY A 131 -10.66 -11.06 12.96
CA GLY A 131 -11.89 -10.76 13.70
C GLY A 131 -12.63 -9.51 13.18
N ASN A 132 -11.89 -8.60 12.52
CA ASN A 132 -12.44 -7.44 11.81
C ASN A 132 -12.75 -7.72 10.34
N GLY A 133 -12.63 -8.98 9.90
CA GLY A 133 -12.95 -9.39 8.54
C GLY A 133 -11.82 -9.20 7.53
N PHE A 134 -10.64 -8.73 7.93
CA PHE A 134 -9.48 -8.69 7.03
C PHE A 134 -9.01 -10.10 6.68
N ARG A 135 -8.44 -10.23 5.48
CA ARG A 135 -8.02 -11.52 4.90
C ARG A 135 -6.56 -11.50 4.46
N MET A 136 -6.00 -10.33 4.24
CA MET A 136 -4.62 -10.15 3.83
C MET A 136 -3.95 -9.04 4.63
N LEU A 137 -2.73 -9.28 5.08
CA LEU A 137 -1.83 -8.30 5.69
C LEU A 137 -0.60 -8.10 4.79
N ALA A 138 -0.33 -6.88 4.36
CA ALA A 138 0.92 -6.48 3.76
C ALA A 138 1.75 -5.70 4.78
N ASP A 139 2.94 -6.19 5.12
CA ASP A 139 3.89 -5.54 6.02
C ASP A 139 5.26 -5.38 5.34
N PHE A 140 6.27 -4.96 6.11
CA PHE A 140 7.63 -4.79 5.60
C PHE A 140 8.24 -6.06 5.01
N HIS A 141 7.93 -7.22 5.59
CA HIS A 141 8.59 -8.48 5.30
C HIS A 141 7.87 -9.32 4.24
N GLY A 142 6.56 -9.15 4.10
CA GLY A 142 5.79 -9.98 3.19
C GLY A 142 4.32 -9.65 3.08
N ILE A 143 3.62 -10.58 2.43
CA ILE A 143 2.17 -10.56 2.23
C ILE A 143 1.63 -11.84 2.88
N THR A 144 0.85 -11.67 3.93
CA THR A 144 0.33 -12.75 4.76
C THR A 144 -1.15 -12.98 4.48
N ASP A 145 -1.50 -14.22 4.21
CA ASP A 145 -2.87 -14.71 4.17
C ASP A 145 -3.32 -14.98 5.59
N LEU A 146 -4.24 -14.16 6.08
CA LEU A 146 -4.73 -14.23 7.45
C LEU A 146 -5.71 -15.40 7.68
N VAL A 147 -6.24 -15.99 6.60
CA VAL A 147 -7.12 -17.17 6.68
C VAL A 147 -6.31 -18.45 6.63
N ARG A 148 -5.33 -18.51 5.72
CA ARG A 148 -4.51 -19.69 5.47
C ARG A 148 -3.22 -19.74 6.31
N ASN A 149 -2.92 -18.67 7.04
CA ASN A 149 -1.69 -18.49 7.83
C ASN A 149 -0.42 -18.76 7.01
N SER A 150 -0.41 -18.33 5.74
CA SER A 150 0.73 -18.46 4.85
C SER A 150 1.27 -17.08 4.49
N THR A 151 2.60 -16.95 4.39
CA THR A 151 3.25 -15.68 4.08
C THR A 151 4.14 -15.83 2.87
N VAL A 152 3.92 -14.97 1.89
CA VAL A 152 4.86 -14.74 0.79
C VAL A 152 5.90 -13.75 1.28
N ARG A 153 7.15 -14.21 1.44
CA ARG A 153 8.27 -13.34 1.84
C ARG A 153 8.68 -12.48 0.64
N ALA A 154 8.47 -11.18 0.76
CA ALA A 154 8.77 -10.21 -0.28
C ALA A 154 8.92 -8.85 0.41
N ARG A 155 10.14 -8.34 0.55
CA ARG A 155 10.35 -7.08 1.27
C ARG A 155 9.83 -5.90 0.45
N VAL A 156 9.13 -4.97 1.08
CA VAL A 156 8.74 -3.70 0.42
C VAL A 156 9.95 -2.76 0.31
N LEU A 157 10.08 -2.10 -0.84
CA LEU A 157 11.05 -1.06 -1.13
C LEU A 157 10.29 0.27 -1.21
N GLY A 158 10.37 1.09 -0.16
CA GLY A 158 9.56 2.30 -0.08
C GLY A 158 10.34 3.61 -0.16
N ILE A 159 9.63 4.69 -0.50
CA ILE A 159 10.09 6.07 -0.42
C ILE A 159 9.07 6.88 0.39
N GLY A 160 9.51 7.43 1.54
CA GLY A 160 8.63 8.04 2.53
C GLY A 160 7.92 7.04 3.45
N GLU A 161 7.02 7.51 4.32
CA GLU A 161 6.20 6.67 5.21
C GLU A 161 7.01 5.63 6.02
N GLY A 162 8.04 6.11 6.72
CA GLY A 162 8.99 5.26 7.45
C GLY A 162 10.27 4.95 6.66
N PHE A 163 10.31 5.25 5.37
CA PHE A 163 11.51 5.23 4.54
C PHE A 163 12.12 6.61 4.30
N LEU A 164 13.38 6.59 3.88
CA LEU A 164 14.13 7.74 3.38
C LEU A 164 13.63 8.17 1.99
N ALA A 165 14.01 9.36 1.54
CA ALA A 165 13.62 9.91 0.24
C ALA A 165 14.74 10.70 -0.48
N GLU A 166 15.96 10.61 0.04
CA GLU A 166 17.15 11.23 -0.51
C GLU A 166 17.59 10.53 -1.81
N PRO A 167 18.34 11.23 -2.69
CA PRO A 167 18.72 10.68 -4.00
C PRO A 167 19.45 9.33 -3.93
N TRP A 168 20.35 9.15 -2.97
CA TRP A 168 21.07 7.89 -2.79
C TRP A 168 20.13 6.73 -2.40
N TRP A 169 19.09 7.01 -1.61
CA TRP A 169 18.08 6.02 -1.23
C TRP A 169 17.19 5.65 -2.41
N CYS A 170 16.76 6.64 -3.19
CA CYS A 170 16.03 6.44 -4.43
C CYS A 170 16.79 5.51 -5.37
N ARG A 171 18.11 5.74 -5.54
CA ARG A 171 18.98 4.84 -6.30
C ARG A 171 19.02 3.42 -5.70
N MET A 172 19.08 3.28 -4.38
CA MET A 172 19.04 1.96 -3.73
C MET A 172 17.71 1.22 -3.93
N VAL A 173 16.58 1.93 -3.98
CA VAL A 173 15.27 1.35 -4.31
C VAL A 173 15.30 0.78 -5.72
N VAL A 174 15.72 1.56 -6.72
CA VAL A 174 15.84 1.13 -8.13
C VAL A 174 16.73 -0.10 -8.27
N MET A 175 17.96 -0.05 -7.75
CA MET A 175 18.92 -1.17 -7.80
C MET A 175 18.40 -2.42 -7.08
N SER A 176 17.56 -2.26 -6.06
CA SER A 176 16.97 -3.38 -5.33
C SER A 176 15.79 -4.00 -6.06
N ALA A 177 14.96 -3.18 -6.70
CA ALA A 177 13.87 -3.64 -7.55
C ALA A 177 14.43 -4.48 -8.71
N GLU A 178 15.43 -3.95 -9.43
CA GLU A 178 16.10 -4.67 -10.52
C GLU A 178 16.65 -6.03 -10.07
N ARG A 179 17.37 -6.07 -8.95
CA ARG A 179 17.96 -7.30 -8.42
C ARG A 179 16.91 -8.36 -8.08
N ILE A 180 15.77 -7.95 -7.53
CA ILE A 180 14.66 -8.86 -7.21
C ILE A 180 14.01 -9.35 -8.50
N ALA A 181 13.76 -8.45 -9.46
CA ALA A 181 13.15 -8.76 -10.75
C ALA A 181 13.99 -9.77 -11.55
N ARG A 182 15.31 -9.56 -11.62
CA ARG A 182 16.27 -10.48 -12.27
C ARG A 182 16.25 -11.91 -11.72
N ARG A 183 15.75 -12.10 -10.51
CA ARG A 183 15.63 -13.41 -9.84
C ARG A 183 14.21 -13.95 -9.87
N GLU A 184 13.36 -13.42 -10.75
CA GLU A 184 11.94 -13.76 -10.86
C GLU A 184 11.19 -13.60 -9.52
N GLY A 185 11.63 -12.65 -8.69
CA GLY A 185 11.07 -12.41 -7.36
C GLY A 185 9.80 -11.55 -7.38
N VAL A 186 9.27 -11.27 -6.18
CA VAL A 186 8.15 -10.35 -5.98
C VAL A 186 8.70 -8.97 -5.62
N VAL A 187 8.67 -8.05 -6.58
CA VAL A 187 9.01 -6.64 -6.42
C VAL A 187 7.82 -5.90 -5.82
N ARG A 188 7.99 -5.35 -4.63
CA ARG A 188 7.00 -4.49 -3.96
C ARG A 188 7.61 -3.11 -3.78
N ILE A 189 7.12 -2.12 -4.52
CA ILE A 189 7.57 -0.73 -4.40
C ILE A 189 6.43 0.15 -3.88
N ALA A 190 6.75 1.09 -2.99
CA ALA A 190 5.77 1.97 -2.38
C ALA A 190 6.27 3.41 -2.27
N VAL A 191 5.36 4.38 -2.38
CA VAL A 191 5.70 5.80 -2.23
C VAL A 191 4.60 6.54 -1.49
N ALA A 192 4.98 7.40 -0.55
CA ALA A 192 4.03 8.34 0.05
C ALA A 192 3.76 9.49 -0.93
N ALA A 193 2.49 9.83 -1.16
CA ALA A 193 2.06 10.72 -2.24
C ALA A 193 2.78 12.08 -2.26
N HIS A 194 3.03 12.67 -1.09
CA HIS A 194 3.73 13.96 -0.98
C HIS A 194 5.18 13.94 -1.50
N HIS A 195 5.78 12.77 -1.74
CA HIS A 195 7.08 12.65 -2.40
C HIS A 195 6.99 12.66 -3.93
N LEU A 196 5.84 12.38 -4.54
CA LEU A 196 5.66 12.35 -6.00
C LEU A 196 5.80 13.72 -6.67
N ARG A 197 5.62 14.82 -5.94
CA ARG A 197 5.94 16.17 -6.43
C ARG A 197 7.44 16.39 -6.65
N LYS A 198 8.29 15.62 -5.97
CA LYS A 198 9.75 15.73 -6.11
C LYS A 198 10.20 14.86 -7.29
N PRO A 199 10.97 15.41 -8.25
CA PRO A 199 11.37 14.67 -9.45
C PRO A 199 12.20 13.42 -9.13
N GLY A 200 13.08 13.46 -8.12
CA GLY A 200 13.93 12.33 -7.74
C GLY A 200 13.14 11.08 -7.31
N PRO A 201 12.33 11.14 -6.23
CA PRO A 201 11.44 10.06 -5.82
C PRO A 201 10.51 9.56 -6.93
N ARG A 202 9.90 10.48 -7.69
CA ARG A 202 9.01 10.11 -8.80
C ARG A 202 9.75 9.32 -9.87
N GLN A 203 10.89 9.83 -10.35
CA GLN A 203 11.69 9.14 -11.37
C GLN A 203 12.16 7.77 -10.87
N ALA A 204 12.58 7.65 -9.62
CA ALA A 204 12.99 6.38 -9.05
C ALA A 204 11.86 5.33 -8.99
N MET A 205 10.62 5.76 -8.75
CA MET A 205 9.46 4.86 -8.87
C MET A 205 9.28 4.39 -10.32
N LEU A 206 9.33 5.30 -11.29
CA LEU A 206 9.21 4.97 -12.71
C LEU A 206 10.33 4.02 -13.17
N ASP A 207 11.58 4.32 -12.85
CA ASP A 207 12.75 3.49 -13.19
C ASP A 207 12.62 2.08 -12.58
N ALA A 208 12.16 1.98 -11.33
CA ALA A 208 11.96 0.69 -10.67
C ALA A 208 10.85 -0.15 -11.33
N VAL A 209 9.77 0.50 -11.79
CA VAL A 209 8.71 -0.15 -12.58
C VAL A 209 9.26 -0.62 -13.91
N ASP A 210 9.93 0.26 -14.66
CA ASP A 210 10.42 -0.02 -16.01
C ASP A 210 11.45 -1.16 -15.99
N LEU A 211 12.34 -1.20 -15.00
CA LEU A 211 13.29 -2.32 -14.83
C LEU A 211 12.59 -3.63 -14.44
N ALA A 212 11.57 -3.58 -13.59
CA ALA A 212 10.83 -4.78 -13.23
C ALA A 212 10.08 -5.36 -14.45
N LEU A 213 9.44 -4.50 -15.25
CA LEU A 213 8.78 -4.87 -16.51
C LEU A 213 9.78 -5.41 -17.53
N MET A 214 10.94 -4.77 -17.69
CA MET A 214 12.03 -5.23 -18.58
C MET A 214 12.49 -6.64 -18.24
N HIS A 215 12.51 -7.00 -16.95
CA HIS A 215 12.83 -8.35 -16.47
C HIS A 215 11.63 -9.29 -16.44
N GLY A 216 10.53 -8.93 -17.08
CA GLY A 216 9.35 -9.79 -17.26
C GLY A 216 8.52 -9.99 -15.99
N CYS A 217 8.61 -9.09 -15.00
CA CYS A 217 7.70 -9.15 -13.86
C CYS A 217 6.27 -8.83 -14.30
N ALA A 218 5.33 -9.72 -13.99
CA ALA A 218 3.92 -9.50 -14.24
C ALA A 218 3.33 -8.48 -13.24
N PRO A 219 2.76 -7.35 -13.71
CA PRO A 219 2.09 -6.39 -12.84
C PRO A 219 0.88 -6.99 -12.13
N THR A 220 0.71 -6.64 -10.87
CA THR A 220 -0.45 -7.04 -10.07
C THR A 220 -0.67 -6.04 -8.93
N VAL A 221 -1.84 -6.12 -8.32
CA VAL A 221 -2.17 -5.42 -7.09
C VAL A 221 -2.20 -6.38 -5.91
N TYR A 222 -2.22 -5.84 -4.70
CA TYR A 222 -2.63 -6.62 -3.54
C TYR A 222 -4.07 -7.12 -3.73
N ARG A 223 -4.27 -8.43 -3.61
CA ARG A 223 -5.56 -9.07 -3.83
C ARG A 223 -5.66 -10.35 -3.00
N TRP A 224 -6.87 -10.70 -2.60
CA TRP A 224 -7.14 -11.96 -1.92
C TRP A 224 -8.39 -12.61 -2.54
N ARG A 225 -8.28 -13.90 -2.88
CA ARG A 225 -9.38 -14.72 -3.39
C ARG A 225 -9.44 -16.04 -2.59
N ARG A 226 -10.64 -16.51 -2.29
CA ARG A 226 -10.88 -17.71 -1.46
C ARG A 226 -10.30 -18.99 -2.05
N ASP A 227 -10.12 -19.06 -3.36
CA ASP A 227 -9.69 -20.27 -4.06
C ASP A 227 -8.32 -20.14 -4.73
N LYS A 228 -7.61 -19.02 -4.51
CA LYS A 228 -6.28 -18.79 -5.07
C LYS A 228 -5.25 -18.45 -3.99
N ALA A 229 -4.00 -18.86 -4.21
CA ALA A 229 -2.86 -18.39 -3.44
C ALA A 229 -2.67 -16.87 -3.63
N ILE A 230 -2.04 -16.19 -2.67
CA ILE A 230 -1.91 -14.71 -2.69
C ILE A 230 -1.31 -14.16 -3.98
N LEU A 231 -0.26 -14.79 -4.53
CA LEU A 231 0.39 -14.31 -5.75
C LEU A 231 -0.37 -14.64 -7.04
N ASP A 232 -1.31 -15.59 -6.97
CA ASP A 232 -2.18 -15.99 -8.08
C ASP A 232 -3.55 -15.33 -7.99
N ALA A 233 -3.80 -14.60 -6.90
CA ALA A 233 -5.07 -13.94 -6.64
C ALA A 233 -5.36 -12.81 -7.63
N ALA A 234 -4.33 -12.32 -8.35
CA ALA A 234 -4.40 -11.40 -9.49
C ALA A 234 -5.50 -11.81 -10.50
#